data_AF-A0A1M5XUB6-F1
#
_entry.id   AF-A0A1M5XUB6-F1
#
_cell.length_a   1.000
_cell.length_b   1.000
_cell.length_c   1.000
_cell.angle_alpha   90.00
_cell.angle_beta   90.00
_cell.angle_gamma   90.00
#
_symmetry.space_group_name_H-M   'P 1'
#
loop_
_entity.id
_entity.type
_entity.pdbx_description
1 polymer ?
#
loop_
_entity_poly.entity_id
_entity_poly.type
_entity_poly.pdbx_seq_one_letter_code
_entity_poly.pdbx_strand_id
1 'polypeptide(L)'
;MVGSEVRVLSIGCSCINRFQFDFFADRHPELSGSFPRGLFDWNIASLEATFRVLELAAESKLLSVLQDPGQFHVAWETLIFNGALPGFSFFHESDPKGLLLSPERSAAFLGKLAHLAQPFITSQPNARTHLVWSNLQPNLPDTVENVIPWKDFVLTEARYIRVKDLGRKLFGSATTFSFLSTPTDMSSELGGQNDVIVVPLPRNDSYEGDPLLYESILTNVFDIQRT
;
A
#
# COMPACT_ATOMS: atom_id res chain seq x y z
N MET A 1 4.82 -29.04 -12.24
CA MET A 1 3.73 -28.48 -11.42
C MET A 1 3.92 -26.97 -11.42
N VAL A 2 3.08 -26.22 -12.14
CA VAL A 2 3.10 -24.75 -12.06
C VAL A 2 2.47 -24.42 -10.71
N GLY A 3 3.29 -24.09 -9.71
CA GLY A 3 2.79 -23.58 -8.44
C GLY A 3 1.88 -22.38 -8.74
N SER A 4 0.71 -22.32 -8.12
CA SER A 4 -0.15 -21.13 -8.23
C SER A 4 0.68 -19.90 -7.88
N GLU A 5 0.81 -18.98 -8.82
CA GLU A 5 1.61 -17.77 -8.67
C GLU A 5 1.04 -16.95 -7.49
N VAL A 6 1.85 -16.74 -6.47
CA VAL A 6 1.49 -15.89 -5.33
C VAL A 6 1.75 -14.46 -5.75
N ARG A 7 0.77 -13.58 -5.60
CA ARG A 7 0.89 -12.15 -5.83
C ARG A 7 0.96 -11.44 -4.49
N VAL A 8 1.99 -10.63 -4.29
CA VAL A 8 2.16 -9.81 -3.09
C VAL A 8 1.89 -8.36 -3.44
N LEU A 9 0.88 -7.77 -2.80
CA LEU A 9 0.46 -6.38 -3.04
C LEU A 9 0.63 -5.54 -1.79
N SER A 10 1.16 -4.33 -1.96
CA SER A 10 1.07 -3.30 -0.93
C SER A 10 -0.36 -2.74 -0.88
N ILE A 11 -0.90 -2.60 0.32
CA ILE A 11 -2.17 -1.91 0.60
C ILE A 11 -2.01 -0.83 1.68
N GLY A 12 -0.78 -0.48 2.03
CA GLY A 12 -0.49 0.47 3.11
C GLY A 12 0.41 1.61 2.66
N CYS A 13 0.59 2.57 3.56
CA CYS A 13 1.47 3.69 3.34
C CYS A 13 2.91 3.24 3.16
N SER A 14 3.62 3.86 2.22
CA SER A 14 5.08 4.00 2.16
C SER A 14 5.77 3.31 0.98
N CYS A 15 6.69 4.07 0.39
CA CYS A 15 7.74 3.60 -0.51
C CYS A 15 8.54 2.44 0.06
N ILE A 16 8.61 2.27 1.40
CA ILE A 16 9.28 1.15 2.07
C ILE A 16 8.72 -0.18 1.61
N ASN A 17 7.40 -0.32 1.42
CA ASN A 17 6.81 -1.57 0.93
C ASN A 17 7.44 -1.96 -0.40
N ARG A 18 7.56 -0.98 -1.30
CA ARG A 18 8.10 -1.20 -2.63
C ARG A 18 9.60 -1.48 -2.62
N PHE A 19 10.36 -0.73 -1.81
CA PHE A 19 11.79 -1.00 -1.63
C PHE A 19 12.02 -2.40 -1.07
N GLN A 20 11.25 -2.83 -0.07
CA GLN A 20 11.38 -4.17 0.50
C GLN A 20 11.04 -5.29 -0.49
N PHE A 21 10.02 -5.10 -1.33
CA PHE A 21 9.73 -6.03 -2.42
C PHE A 21 10.84 -6.07 -3.48
N ASP A 22 11.42 -4.90 -3.82
CA ASP A 22 12.52 -4.81 -4.77
C ASP A 22 13.78 -5.50 -4.22
N PHE A 23 14.17 -5.21 -2.97
CA PHE A 23 15.30 -5.86 -2.30
C PHE A 23 15.15 -7.38 -2.22
N PHE A 24 13.94 -7.87 -1.92
CA PHE A 24 13.67 -9.29 -1.89
C PHE A 24 13.74 -9.91 -3.30
N ALA A 25 13.15 -9.27 -4.30
CA ALA A 25 13.21 -9.73 -5.69
C ALA A 25 14.62 -9.72 -6.27
N ASP A 26 15.49 -8.79 -5.85
CA ASP A 26 16.90 -8.77 -6.24
C ASP A 26 17.67 -10.00 -5.71
N ARG A 27 17.30 -10.49 -4.52
CA ARG A 27 17.85 -11.72 -3.93
C ARG A 27 17.18 -13.00 -4.45
N HIS A 28 15.91 -12.90 -4.86
CA HIS A 28 15.06 -13.98 -5.36
C HIS A 28 14.48 -13.63 -6.74
N PRO A 29 15.33 -13.54 -7.80
CA PRO A 29 14.90 -13.06 -9.12
C PRO A 29 13.80 -13.91 -9.76
N GLU A 30 13.73 -15.20 -9.42
CA GLU A 30 12.68 -16.13 -9.83
C GLU A 30 11.29 -15.73 -9.31
N LEU A 31 11.21 -14.92 -8.26
CA LEU A 31 9.96 -14.43 -7.67
C LEU A 31 9.59 -13.01 -8.11
N SER A 32 10.39 -12.35 -8.94
CA SER A 32 10.17 -10.96 -9.36
C SER A 32 8.77 -10.69 -9.95
N GLY A 33 8.20 -11.65 -10.69
CA GLY A 33 6.83 -11.56 -11.24
C GLY A 33 5.72 -11.51 -10.19
N SER A 34 6.01 -11.92 -8.96
CA SER A 34 5.07 -11.97 -7.84
C SER A 34 4.76 -10.60 -7.24
N PHE A 35 5.53 -9.56 -7.57
CA PHE A 35 5.44 -8.23 -6.97
C PHE A 35 4.99 -7.16 -7.98
N PRO A 36 3.76 -7.23 -8.51
CA PRO A 36 3.29 -6.24 -9.46
C PRO A 36 3.29 -4.84 -8.82
N ARG A 37 3.65 -3.83 -9.62
CA ARG A 37 3.61 -2.43 -9.15
C ARG A 37 2.16 -2.02 -8.91
N GLY A 38 1.89 -1.38 -7.77
CA GLY A 38 0.55 -1.04 -7.32
C GLY A 38 0.39 0.44 -6.97
N LEU A 39 -0.88 0.84 -6.82
CA LEU A 39 -1.27 2.20 -6.44
C LEU A 39 -0.60 2.69 -5.15
N PHE A 40 -0.33 1.81 -4.19
CA PHE A 40 0.23 2.14 -2.88
C PHE A 40 1.76 2.27 -2.86
N ASP A 41 2.46 1.79 -3.89
CA ASP A 41 3.92 1.59 -3.84
C ASP A 41 4.75 2.87 -3.69
N TRP A 42 4.22 4.01 -4.13
CA TRP A 42 4.93 5.29 -4.16
C TRP A 42 4.08 6.44 -3.62
N ASN A 43 3.01 6.11 -2.90
CA ASN A 43 2.04 7.08 -2.44
C ASN A 43 1.83 6.91 -0.93
N ILE A 44 1.38 8.00 -0.31
CA ILE A 44 1.04 8.00 1.12
C ILE A 44 -0.42 7.60 1.23
N ALA A 45 -0.69 6.56 2.02
CA ALA A 45 -2.04 6.03 2.19
C ALA A 45 -2.28 5.58 3.63
N SER A 46 -3.13 6.31 4.34
CA SER A 46 -3.64 5.88 5.65
C SER A 46 -4.49 4.60 5.53
N LEU A 47 -4.86 3.99 6.66
CA LEU A 47 -5.81 2.86 6.65
C LEU A 47 -7.18 3.26 6.09
N GLU A 48 -7.62 4.50 6.32
CA GLU A 48 -8.89 4.99 5.75
C GLU A 48 -8.83 5.01 4.22
N ALA A 49 -7.69 5.40 3.66
CA ALA A 49 -7.45 5.34 2.22
C ALA A 49 -7.42 3.89 1.71
N THR A 50 -6.76 2.98 2.44
CA THR A 50 -6.78 1.55 2.16
C THR A 50 -8.20 1.01 2.08
N PHE A 51 -9.04 1.30 3.08
CA PHE A 51 -10.44 0.88 3.05
C PHE A 51 -11.14 1.40 1.82
N ARG A 52 -10.98 2.68 1.54
CA ARG A 52 -11.71 3.32 0.45
C ARG A 52 -11.32 2.76 -0.91
N VAL A 53 -10.03 2.52 -1.15
CA VAL A 53 -9.54 1.91 -2.38
C VAL A 53 -10.09 0.49 -2.54
N LEU A 54 -10.03 -0.34 -1.49
CA LEU A 54 -10.53 -1.72 -1.55
C LEU A 54 -12.05 -1.78 -1.73
N GLU A 55 -12.81 -0.91 -1.06
CA GLU A 55 -14.26 -0.77 -1.24
C GLU A 55 -14.62 -0.39 -2.67
N LEU A 56 -14.00 0.67 -3.20
CA LEU A 56 -14.23 1.12 -4.57
C LEU A 56 -13.84 0.06 -5.60
N ALA A 57 -12.76 -0.69 -5.35
CA ALA A 57 -12.36 -1.79 -6.22
C ALA A 57 -13.40 -2.91 -6.21
N ALA A 58 -13.85 -3.33 -5.02
CA ALA A 58 -14.89 -4.36 -4.86
C ALA A 58 -16.25 -3.94 -5.45
N GLU A 59 -16.50 -2.65 -5.57
CA GLU A 59 -17.69 -2.08 -6.22
C GLU A 59 -17.48 -1.76 -7.72
N SER A 60 -16.31 -2.07 -8.29
CA SER A 60 -15.94 -1.74 -9.67
C SER A 60 -16.01 -0.23 -10.00
N LYS A 61 -15.81 0.63 -8.99
CA LYS A 61 -15.83 2.11 -9.11
C LYS A 61 -14.45 2.75 -9.01
N LEU A 62 -13.42 2.01 -8.60
CA LEU A 62 -12.07 2.57 -8.38
C LEU A 62 -11.53 3.27 -9.63
N LEU A 63 -11.64 2.63 -10.79
CA LEU A 63 -11.11 3.19 -12.04
C LEU A 63 -11.80 4.51 -12.41
N SER A 64 -13.13 4.58 -12.31
CA SER A 64 -13.88 5.82 -12.59
C SER A 64 -13.48 6.95 -11.65
N VAL A 65 -13.22 6.65 -10.36
CA VAL A 65 -12.78 7.65 -9.39
C VAL A 65 -11.37 8.15 -9.70
N LEU A 66 -10.45 7.27 -10.12
CA LEU A 66 -9.08 7.63 -10.46
C LEU A 66 -8.95 8.34 -11.81
N GLN A 67 -9.96 8.23 -12.69
CA GLN A 67 -9.99 8.87 -13.99
C GLN A 67 -10.80 10.16 -14.03
N ASP A 68 -11.45 10.55 -12.93
CA ASP A 68 -12.19 11.81 -12.84
C ASP A 68 -11.24 12.95 -12.43
N PRO A 69 -10.81 13.83 -13.36
CA PRO A 69 -9.92 14.95 -13.02
C PRO A 69 -10.54 15.91 -11.99
N GLY A 70 -11.89 15.99 -11.92
CA GLY A 70 -12.60 16.85 -10.99
C GLY A 70 -12.47 16.44 -9.53
N GLN A 71 -12.01 15.21 -9.25
CA GLN A 71 -11.72 14.76 -7.89
C GLN A 71 -10.37 15.26 -7.37
N PHE A 72 -9.46 15.67 -8.25
CA PHE A 72 -8.09 15.96 -7.87
C PHE A 72 -7.89 17.43 -7.49
N HIS A 73 -7.16 17.66 -6.42
CA HIS A 73 -6.77 18.99 -5.99
C HIS A 73 -5.37 18.98 -5.38
N VAL A 74 -4.69 20.12 -5.45
CA VAL A 74 -3.40 20.33 -4.78
C VAL A 74 -3.66 20.98 -3.43
N ALA A 75 -3.05 20.43 -2.38
CA ALA A 75 -3.00 21.07 -1.08
C ALA A 75 -1.53 21.16 -0.61
N TRP A 76 -1.24 22.15 0.24
CA TRP A 76 0.12 22.49 0.71
C TRP A 76 1.15 22.69 -0.42
N GLU A 77 0.67 23.07 -1.61
CA GLU A 77 1.43 23.37 -2.83
C GLU A 77 2.24 22.21 -3.44
N THR A 78 2.45 21.12 -2.71
CA THR A 78 3.33 20.02 -3.09
C THR A 78 2.62 18.67 -3.19
N LEU A 79 1.36 18.56 -2.75
CA LEU A 79 0.66 17.29 -2.59
C LEU A 79 -0.63 17.25 -3.39
N ILE A 80 -0.84 16.18 -4.15
CA ILE A 80 -2.09 15.93 -4.88
C ILE A 80 -2.97 14.99 -4.06
N PHE A 81 -4.24 15.36 -3.90
CA PHE A 81 -5.27 14.55 -3.25
C PHE A 81 -6.40 14.23 -4.22
N ASN A 82 -7.13 13.16 -3.94
CA ASN A 82 -8.40 12.84 -4.59
C ASN A 82 -9.52 12.91 -3.55
N GLY A 83 -10.55 13.73 -3.78
CA GLY A 83 -11.63 13.96 -2.83
C GLY A 83 -12.45 12.71 -2.47
N ALA A 84 -12.45 11.70 -3.33
CA ALA A 84 -13.10 10.42 -3.09
C ALA A 84 -12.21 9.38 -2.39
N LEU A 85 -10.92 9.70 -2.15
CA LEU A 85 -9.92 8.86 -1.48
C LEU A 85 -9.30 9.61 -0.28
N PRO A 86 -10.06 9.83 0.82
CA PRO A 86 -9.55 10.53 1.99
C PRO A 86 -8.33 9.81 2.58
N GLY A 87 -7.31 10.58 2.95
CA GLY A 87 -6.07 10.05 3.50
C GLY A 87 -5.15 9.37 2.48
N PHE A 88 -5.38 9.59 1.18
CA PHE A 88 -4.49 9.18 0.09
C PHE A 88 -3.86 10.43 -0.55
N SER A 89 -2.52 10.51 -0.53
CA SER A 89 -1.76 11.59 -1.17
C SER A 89 -0.85 11.01 -2.25
N PHE A 90 -0.94 11.59 -3.45
CA PHE A 90 0.02 11.30 -4.52
C PHE A 90 1.25 12.17 -4.33
N PHE A 91 2.38 11.52 -4.06
CA PHE A 91 3.63 12.16 -3.71
C PHE A 91 4.61 12.12 -4.89
N HIS A 92 5.71 12.86 -4.80
CA HIS A 92 6.81 12.89 -5.77
C HIS A 92 6.53 13.55 -7.13
N GLU A 93 5.41 14.25 -7.30
CA GLU A 93 5.18 15.07 -8.51
C GLU A 93 5.88 16.43 -8.35
N SER A 94 6.80 16.76 -9.26
CA SER A 94 7.68 17.94 -9.15
C SER A 94 6.98 19.29 -9.31
N ASP A 95 5.85 19.31 -10.01
CA ASP A 95 4.98 20.48 -10.19
C ASP A 95 3.51 20.03 -10.17
N PRO A 96 2.91 19.82 -8.99
CA PRO A 96 1.55 19.32 -8.84
C PRO A 96 0.49 20.24 -9.46
N LYS A 97 0.64 21.56 -9.26
CA LYS A 97 -0.33 22.55 -9.76
C LYS A 97 -0.30 22.58 -11.29
N GLY A 98 0.88 22.70 -11.89
CA GLY A 98 1.00 22.70 -13.35
C GLY A 98 0.70 21.35 -13.98
N LEU A 99 0.89 20.24 -13.26
CA LEU A 99 0.43 18.91 -13.69
C LEU A 99 -1.09 18.88 -13.86
N LEU A 100 -1.86 19.32 -12.85
CA LEU A 100 -3.33 19.29 -12.92
C LEU A 100 -3.90 20.33 -13.90
N LEU A 101 -3.24 21.47 -14.07
CA LEU A 101 -3.67 22.54 -14.99
C LEU A 101 -3.37 22.23 -16.46
N SER A 102 -2.43 21.33 -16.75
CA SER A 102 -2.09 20.92 -18.11
C SER A 102 -2.93 19.70 -18.53
N PRO A 103 -3.77 19.79 -19.59
CA PRO A 103 -4.59 18.67 -20.02
C PRO A 103 -3.79 17.42 -20.39
N GLU A 104 -2.64 17.58 -21.04
CA GLU A 104 -1.76 16.48 -21.43
C GLU A 104 -1.12 15.81 -20.21
N ARG A 105 -0.52 16.60 -19.31
CA ARG A 105 0.13 16.06 -18.10
C ARG A 105 -0.90 15.42 -17.16
N SER A 106 -2.07 16.03 -17.02
CA SER A 106 -3.18 15.47 -16.25
C SER A 106 -3.64 14.13 -16.85
N ALA A 107 -3.86 14.04 -18.17
CA ALA A 107 -4.22 12.79 -18.82
C ALA A 107 -3.15 11.69 -18.62
N ALA A 108 -1.87 12.03 -18.73
CA ALA A 108 -0.76 11.10 -18.47
C ALA A 108 -0.75 10.63 -17.01
N PHE A 109 -0.96 11.53 -16.05
CA PHE A 109 -1.08 11.21 -14.63
C PHE A 109 -2.25 10.26 -14.34
N LEU A 110 -3.45 10.57 -14.86
CA LEU A 110 -4.63 9.69 -14.71
C LEU A 110 -4.39 8.32 -15.36
N GLY A 111 -3.70 8.28 -16.51
CA GLY A 111 -3.27 7.04 -17.16
C GLY A 111 -2.31 6.21 -16.29
N LYS A 112 -1.33 6.85 -15.65
CA LYS A 112 -0.43 6.23 -14.66
C LYS A 112 -1.23 5.64 -13.49
N LEU A 113 -2.18 6.38 -12.93
CA LEU A 113 -3.02 5.90 -11.83
C LEU A 113 -3.88 4.71 -12.24
N ALA A 114 -4.50 4.77 -13.42
CA ALA A 114 -5.29 3.67 -13.97
C ALA A 114 -4.45 2.40 -14.17
N HIS A 115 -3.20 2.54 -14.62
CA HIS A 115 -2.26 1.44 -14.75
C HIS A 115 -1.88 0.85 -13.38
N LEU A 116 -1.50 1.68 -12.42
CA LEU A 116 -1.12 1.24 -11.06
C LEU A 116 -2.29 0.64 -10.27
N ALA A 117 -3.53 0.97 -10.62
CA ALA A 117 -4.73 0.38 -10.02
C ALA A 117 -5.10 -1.00 -10.61
N GLN A 118 -4.53 -1.41 -11.75
CA GLN A 118 -4.86 -2.69 -12.40
C GLN A 118 -4.80 -3.90 -11.47
N PRO A 119 -3.82 -4.03 -10.55
CA PRO A 119 -3.79 -5.14 -9.60
C PRO A 119 -5.05 -5.30 -8.75
N PHE A 120 -5.80 -4.22 -8.53
CA PHE A 120 -7.03 -4.17 -7.74
C PHE A 120 -8.31 -4.23 -8.59
N ILE A 121 -8.22 -3.96 -9.90
CA ILE A 121 -9.38 -3.93 -10.80
C ILE A 121 -9.57 -5.28 -11.49
N THR A 122 -8.49 -5.99 -11.79
CA THR A 122 -8.54 -7.20 -12.59
C THR A 122 -8.38 -8.46 -11.72
N SER A 123 -9.39 -9.34 -11.76
CA SER A 123 -9.32 -10.64 -11.09
C SER A 123 -8.30 -11.54 -11.79
N GLN A 124 -7.40 -12.16 -11.02
CA GLN A 124 -6.57 -13.26 -11.52
C GLN A 124 -7.06 -14.57 -10.91
N PRO A 125 -7.93 -15.34 -11.61
CA PRO A 125 -8.67 -16.45 -11.02
C PRO A 125 -7.80 -17.61 -10.50
N ASN A 126 -6.53 -17.67 -10.93
CA ASN A 126 -5.58 -18.72 -10.52
C ASN A 126 -4.46 -18.23 -9.58
N ALA A 127 -4.44 -16.94 -9.23
CA ALA A 127 -3.40 -16.37 -8.39
C ALA A 127 -3.83 -16.32 -6.92
N ARG A 128 -2.95 -16.75 -6.01
CA ARG A 128 -3.14 -16.48 -4.58
C ARG A 128 -2.69 -15.05 -4.31
N THR A 129 -3.46 -14.28 -3.55
CA THR A 129 -3.08 -12.90 -3.21
C THR A 129 -2.70 -12.79 -1.75
N HIS A 130 -1.55 -12.19 -1.48
CA HIS A 130 -1.09 -11.78 -0.16
C HIS A 130 -1.05 -10.26 -0.10
N LEU A 131 -1.72 -9.67 0.89
CA LEU A 131 -1.76 -8.21 1.07
C LEU A 131 -0.86 -7.79 2.22
N VAL A 132 0.03 -6.84 1.96
CA VAL A 132 0.93 -6.27 2.97
C VAL A 132 0.48 -4.86 3.30
N TRP A 133 0.13 -4.63 4.56
CA TRP A 133 -0.05 -3.30 5.10
C TRP A 133 1.12 -2.97 6.03
N SER A 134 1.66 -1.76 5.88
CA SER A 134 2.73 -1.25 6.74
C SER A 134 2.59 0.24 6.94
N ASN A 135 3.07 0.73 8.08
CA ASN A 135 3.27 2.14 8.35
C ASN A 135 4.69 2.43 8.87
N LEU A 136 5.67 1.55 8.57
CA LEU A 136 7.00 1.56 9.19
C LEU A 136 7.98 2.64 8.69
N GLN A 137 7.57 3.50 7.76
CA GLN A 137 8.45 4.57 7.26
C GLN A 137 8.80 5.57 8.37
N PRO A 138 10.08 5.71 8.76
CA PRO A 138 10.42 6.46 9.97
C PRO A 138 10.10 7.95 9.91
N ASN A 139 10.29 8.59 8.76
CA ASN A 139 9.96 10.01 8.53
C ASN A 139 8.49 10.24 8.13
N LEU A 140 7.64 9.21 8.17
CA LEU A 140 6.23 9.34 7.82
C LEU A 140 5.48 10.36 8.69
N PRO A 141 5.66 10.40 10.04
CA PRO A 141 4.99 11.39 10.88
C PRO A 141 5.21 12.82 10.40
N ASP A 142 6.46 13.17 10.09
CA ASP A 142 6.82 14.52 9.62
C ASP A 142 6.30 14.77 8.21
N THR A 143 6.32 13.75 7.34
CA THR A 143 5.84 13.86 5.95
C THR A 143 4.33 14.14 5.87
N VAL A 144 3.55 13.62 6.81
CA VAL A 144 2.08 13.74 6.82
C VAL A 144 1.57 14.77 7.82
N GLU A 145 2.47 15.46 8.51
CA GLU A 145 2.13 16.45 9.52
C GLU A 145 1.20 17.52 8.91
N ASN A 146 0.07 17.78 9.57
CA ASN A 146 -0.97 18.71 9.12
C ASN A 146 -1.73 18.33 7.84
N VAL A 147 -1.42 17.18 7.22
CA VAL A 147 -2.01 16.73 5.95
C VAL A 147 -2.99 15.58 6.16
N ILE A 148 -2.57 14.54 6.88
CA ILE A 148 -3.38 13.35 7.19
C ILE A 148 -3.29 13.10 8.70
N PRO A 149 -4.41 12.98 9.42
CA PRO A 149 -4.36 12.74 10.86
C PRO A 149 -3.58 11.46 11.21
N TRP A 150 -2.59 11.56 12.11
CA TRP A 150 -1.76 10.40 12.50
C TRP A 150 -2.60 9.21 12.97
N LYS A 151 -3.70 9.50 13.68
CA LYS A 151 -4.65 8.48 14.13
C LYS A 151 -5.13 7.57 13.00
N ASP A 152 -5.14 8.00 11.74
CA ASP A 152 -5.60 7.21 10.59
C ASP A 152 -4.54 6.22 10.08
N PHE A 153 -3.31 6.31 10.57
CA PHE A 153 -2.24 5.34 10.35
C PHE A 153 -2.15 4.28 11.45
N VAL A 154 -2.93 4.42 12.53
CA VAL A 154 -2.90 3.49 13.67
C VAL A 154 -3.73 2.24 13.37
N LEU A 155 -3.10 1.07 13.49
CA LEU A 155 -3.73 -0.24 13.31
C LEU A 155 -4.49 -0.64 14.57
N THR A 156 -5.79 -0.41 14.58
CA THR A 156 -6.69 -0.89 15.65
C THR A 156 -7.31 -2.24 15.29
N GLU A 157 -7.86 -2.96 16.27
CA GLU A 157 -8.55 -4.23 16.03
C GLU A 157 -9.68 -4.10 14.99
N ALA A 158 -10.53 -3.08 15.12
CA ALA A 158 -11.61 -2.82 14.17
C ALA A 158 -11.09 -2.59 12.74
N ARG A 159 -9.95 -1.89 12.61
CA ARG A 159 -9.32 -1.61 11.31
C ARG A 159 -8.66 -2.86 10.72
N TYR A 160 -7.98 -3.65 11.56
CA TYR A 160 -7.42 -4.94 11.19
C TYR A 160 -8.48 -5.88 10.61
N ILE A 161 -9.62 -6.02 11.30
CA ILE A 161 -10.76 -6.84 10.83
C ILE A 161 -11.27 -6.30 9.49
N ARG A 162 -11.51 -4.98 9.41
CA ARG A 162 -12.07 -4.34 8.20
C ARG A 162 -11.17 -4.50 6.97
N VAL A 163 -9.85 -4.33 7.10
CA VAL A 163 -8.91 -4.56 5.99
C VAL A 163 -9.05 -6.00 5.48
N LYS A 164 -9.09 -6.98 6.40
CA LYS A 164 -9.17 -8.40 6.04
C LYS A 164 -10.46 -8.74 5.30
N ASP A 165 -11.58 -8.22 5.78
CA ASP A 165 -12.88 -8.44 5.16
C ASP A 165 -12.94 -7.84 3.76
N LEU A 166 -12.45 -6.61 3.58
CA LEU A 166 -12.39 -5.95 2.26
C LEU A 166 -11.42 -6.66 1.31
N GLY A 167 -10.25 -7.04 1.78
CA GLY A 167 -9.27 -7.78 0.99
C GLY A 167 -9.82 -9.11 0.49
N ARG A 168 -10.51 -9.86 1.35
CA ARG A 168 -11.15 -11.13 0.98
C ARG A 168 -12.38 -10.95 0.10
N LYS A 169 -13.14 -9.87 0.30
CA LYS A 169 -14.25 -9.50 -0.61
C LYS A 169 -13.75 -9.24 -2.02
N LEU A 170 -12.59 -8.61 -2.16
CA LEU A 170 -12.01 -8.25 -3.46
C LEU A 170 -11.26 -9.42 -4.12
N PHE A 171 -10.40 -10.10 -3.37
CA PHE A 171 -9.46 -11.10 -3.91
C PHE A 171 -9.81 -12.55 -3.59
N GLY A 172 -10.90 -12.78 -2.85
CA GLY A 172 -11.40 -14.10 -2.50
C GLY A 172 -11.00 -14.56 -1.09
N SER A 173 -11.62 -15.64 -0.62
CA SER A 173 -11.44 -16.15 0.75
C SER A 173 -10.03 -16.67 1.05
N ALA A 174 -9.26 -17.02 0.01
CA ALA A 174 -7.89 -17.50 0.13
C ALA A 174 -6.85 -16.38 0.34
N THR A 175 -7.27 -15.11 0.33
CA THR A 175 -6.36 -13.98 0.57
C THR A 175 -5.76 -14.03 1.97
N THR A 176 -4.44 -13.89 2.02
CA THR A 176 -3.65 -13.82 3.26
C THR A 176 -3.09 -12.41 3.44
N PHE A 177 -2.59 -12.11 4.65
CA PHE A 177 -2.24 -10.77 5.07
C PHE A 177 -0.96 -10.76 5.88
N SER A 178 -0.24 -9.64 5.82
CA SER A 178 0.79 -9.26 6.80
C SER A 178 0.60 -7.79 7.16
N PHE A 179 0.59 -7.50 8.45
CA PHE A 179 0.48 -6.16 9.00
C PHE A 179 1.76 -5.85 9.75
N LEU A 180 2.47 -4.81 9.33
CA LEU A 180 3.71 -4.39 9.99
C LEU A 180 3.52 -3.03 10.63
N SER A 181 3.75 -2.94 11.93
CA SER A 181 3.61 -1.68 12.66
C SER A 181 4.57 -1.58 13.83
N THR A 182 4.71 -0.36 14.36
CA THR A 182 5.44 -0.14 15.61
C THR A 182 4.51 -0.41 16.79
N PRO A 183 5.04 -0.73 17.99
CA PRO A 183 4.22 -0.89 19.19
C PRO A 183 3.33 0.32 19.52
N THR A 184 3.73 1.53 19.12
CA THR A 184 2.99 2.77 19.41
C THR A 184 1.91 3.08 18.38
N ASP A 185 1.98 2.46 17.20
CA ASP A 185 1.05 2.72 16.08
C ASP A 185 0.06 1.57 15.86
N MET A 186 -0.13 0.72 16.87
CA MET A 186 -1.11 -0.35 16.87
C MET A 186 -1.76 -0.55 18.23
N SER A 187 -2.96 -1.14 18.24
CA SER A 187 -3.60 -1.64 19.47
C SER A 187 -2.81 -2.79 20.07
N SER A 188 -2.60 -2.77 21.39
CA SER A 188 -1.79 -3.78 22.11
C SER A 188 -2.32 -5.21 21.97
N GLU A 189 -3.64 -5.35 21.82
CA GLU A 189 -4.40 -6.59 21.66
C GLU A 189 -4.03 -7.34 20.37
N LEU A 190 -3.48 -6.62 19.38
CA LEU A 190 -3.04 -7.21 18.11
C LEU A 190 -1.65 -7.84 18.17
N GLY A 191 -0.86 -7.58 19.22
CA GLY A 191 0.52 -8.07 19.32
C GLY A 191 0.68 -9.61 19.34
N GLY A 192 -0.42 -10.35 19.57
CA GLY A 192 -0.44 -11.81 19.53
C GLY A 192 -0.99 -12.42 18.23
N GLN A 193 -1.38 -11.61 17.24
CA GLN A 193 -1.93 -12.13 15.98
C GLN A 193 -0.81 -12.61 15.05
N ASN A 194 -0.98 -13.80 14.45
CA ASN A 194 0.05 -14.43 13.62
C ASN A 194 0.43 -13.62 12.36
N ASP A 195 -0.47 -12.80 11.85
CA ASP A 195 -0.27 -11.95 10.69
C ASP A 195 0.09 -10.50 11.06
N VAL A 196 0.40 -10.23 12.33
CA VAL A 196 0.84 -8.92 12.82
C VAL A 196 2.29 -9.02 13.28
N ILE A 197 3.15 -8.20 12.67
CA ILE A 197 4.58 -8.13 12.93
C ILE A 197 4.87 -6.80 13.58
N VAL A 198 5.26 -6.87 14.86
CA VAL A 198 5.63 -5.70 15.64
C VAL A 198 7.11 -5.40 15.42
N VAL A 199 7.41 -4.27 14.80
CA VAL A 199 8.79 -3.86 14.54
C VAL A 199 9.10 -2.62 15.38
N PRO A 200 9.99 -2.71 16.38
CA PRO A 200 10.36 -1.58 17.22
C PRO A 200 11.33 -0.66 16.47
N LEU A 201 10.83 0.10 15.50
CA LEU A 201 11.60 1.08 14.76
C LEU A 201 11.41 2.48 15.36
N PRO A 202 12.49 3.19 15.72
CA PRO A 202 12.39 4.59 16.09
C PRO A 202 12.00 5.43 14.88
N ARG A 203 11.07 6.37 15.06
CA ARG A 203 10.75 7.40 14.06
C ARG A 203 11.89 8.42 14.06
N ASN A 204 12.59 8.57 12.94
CA ASN A 204 13.61 9.61 12.73
C ASN A 204 13.88 9.82 11.24
N ASP A 205 14.50 10.96 10.90
CA ASP A 205 14.85 11.34 9.53
C ASP A 205 16.14 10.68 9.00
N SER A 206 16.88 9.97 9.86
CA SER A 206 18.23 9.44 9.56
C SER A 206 18.26 7.93 9.35
N TYR A 207 17.11 7.26 9.31
CA TYR A 207 17.05 5.82 9.14
C TYR A 207 17.22 5.44 7.67
N GLU A 208 18.29 4.70 7.37
CA GLU A 208 18.65 4.30 6.01
C GLU A 208 17.85 3.10 5.48
N GLY A 209 16.97 2.48 6.28
CA GLY A 209 16.22 1.29 5.86
C GLY A 209 17.01 0.00 6.08
N ASP A 210 16.44 -0.97 6.81
CA ASP A 210 16.95 -2.34 6.79
C ASP A 210 16.43 -3.06 5.52
N PRO A 211 17.29 -3.43 4.57
CA PRO A 211 16.86 -4.09 3.33
C PRO A 211 16.32 -5.52 3.55
N LEU A 212 16.41 -6.06 4.76
CA LEU A 212 15.89 -7.37 5.17
C LEU A 212 14.63 -7.26 6.04
N LEU A 213 14.07 -6.06 6.22
CA LEU A 213 12.92 -5.83 7.11
C LEU A 213 11.74 -6.77 6.79
N TYR A 214 11.46 -7.06 5.51
CA TYR A 214 10.36 -7.94 5.11
C TYR A 214 10.79 -9.37 4.81
N GLU A 215 12.08 -9.69 4.93
CA GLU A 215 12.66 -10.97 4.51
C GLU A 215 11.89 -12.15 5.13
N SER A 216 11.73 -12.14 6.46
CA SER A 216 11.04 -13.23 7.16
C SER A 216 9.60 -13.45 6.71
N ILE A 217 8.88 -12.37 6.41
CA ILE A 217 7.49 -12.40 5.99
C ILE A 217 7.40 -12.95 4.57
N LEU A 218 8.21 -12.42 3.66
CA LEU A 218 8.19 -12.84 2.25
C LEU A 218 8.66 -14.28 2.10
N THR A 219 9.70 -14.70 2.81
CA THR A 219 10.12 -16.11 2.90
C THR A 219 8.95 -17.03 3.31
N ASN A 220 8.16 -16.63 4.32
CA ASN A 220 6.99 -17.40 4.76
C ASN A 220 5.87 -17.40 3.71
N VAL A 221 5.63 -16.28 3.03
CA VAL A 221 4.59 -16.17 1.99
C VAL A 221 4.86 -17.09 0.80
N PHE A 222 6.12 -17.27 0.44
CA PHE A 222 6.55 -18.13 -0.67
C PHE A 222 6.94 -19.54 -0.24
N ASP A 223 6.79 -19.89 1.05
CA ASP A 223 7.23 -21.18 1.63
C ASP A 223 8.70 -21.52 1.30
N ILE A 224 9.58 -20.52 1.23
CA ILE A 224 11.00 -20.73 0.97
C ILE A 224 11.62 -21.35 2.23
N GLN A 225 12.14 -22.57 2.12
CA GLN A 225 12.88 -23.17 3.22
C GLN A 225 14.15 -22.36 3.47
N ARG A 226 14.35 -21.88 4.70
CA ARG A 226 15.62 -21.29 5.13
C ARG A 226 16.69 -22.39 5.11
N THR A 227 17.48 -22.44 4.04
CA THR A 227 18.70 -23.26 3.95
C THR A 227 19.80 -22.71 4.84
#